data_AF-A0AAW9KHZ2-F1
#
_entry.id   AF-A0AAW9KHZ2-F1
#
_cell.length_a   1.000
_cell.length_b   1.000
_cell.length_c   1.000
_cell.angle_alpha   90.00
_cell.angle_beta   90.00
_cell.angle_gamma   90.00
#
_symmetry.space_group_name_H-M   'P 1'
#
loop_
_entity.id
_entity.type
_entity.pdbx_description
1 polymer ?
#
loop_
_entity_poly.entity_id
_entity_poly.type
_entity_poly.pdbx_seq_one_letter_code
_entity_poly.pdbx_strand_id
1 'polypeptide(L)'
;LSSIDGSKEAIYELRGYDVSSDLLGVAGIESSVEDQLKGVKGGTTVKVNSKGRVTEELFKLDSYPGNNVHLTINKDVQYAAEQAMKDTMERIKGSAPNATRGSVVAIEVNTGRVIAMVSYPDYDPNIFSIPGRLTEDLSKQYFSPDIDSFAKEYMKRTGATGNIDELFPIDENTGKRKDGIDVYPKSFFNYATQGSLPPGSVFKPLTAVAGLMEGVVTTGEPMNDTSGTWSKDDLPEVRRNFQGVANGATDLRKALQVSSNYYFYELGYRLYKQNGGDINNGNVEALD
;
A
#
# COMPACT_ATOMS: atom_id res chain seq x y z
N LEU A 1 12.80 1.32 -14.47
CA LEU A 1 13.35 0.79 -15.74
C LEU A 1 14.11 -0.53 -15.56
N SER A 2 13.80 -1.53 -16.38
CA SER A 2 14.49 -2.84 -16.42
C SER A 2 14.71 -3.29 -17.87
N SER A 3 15.73 -4.11 -18.10
CA SER A 3 15.93 -4.78 -19.38
C SER A 3 14.78 -5.74 -19.66
N ILE A 4 14.39 -5.90 -20.92
CA ILE A 4 13.33 -6.84 -21.30
C ILE A 4 13.82 -8.28 -21.05
N ASP A 5 13.00 -9.06 -20.37
CA ASP A 5 13.25 -10.49 -20.14
C ASP A 5 13.27 -11.23 -21.49
N GLY A 6 14.35 -11.98 -21.75
CA GLY A 6 14.51 -12.78 -22.96
C GLY A 6 13.39 -13.81 -23.18
N SER A 7 12.70 -14.26 -22.11
CA SER A 7 11.53 -15.13 -22.24
C SER A 7 10.33 -14.44 -22.91
N LYS A 8 10.33 -13.10 -22.97
CA LYS A 8 9.26 -12.26 -23.54
C LYS A 8 9.72 -11.48 -24.77
N GLU A 9 10.91 -11.74 -25.28
CA GLU A 9 11.54 -11.05 -26.42
C GLU A 9 10.57 -10.92 -27.60
N ALA A 10 10.04 -12.05 -28.10
CA ALA A 10 9.12 -12.05 -29.24
C ALA A 10 7.85 -11.19 -29.04
N ILE A 11 7.33 -11.10 -27.81
CA ILE A 11 6.14 -10.29 -27.50
C ILE A 11 6.49 -8.80 -27.56
N TYR A 12 7.66 -8.42 -27.06
CA TYR A 12 8.09 -7.02 -27.05
C TYR A 12 8.62 -6.56 -28.40
N GLU A 13 9.27 -7.43 -29.18
CA GLU A 13 9.62 -7.15 -30.58
C GLU A 13 8.37 -6.87 -31.43
N LEU A 14 7.30 -7.66 -31.27
CA LEU A 14 6.01 -7.41 -31.93
C LEU A 14 5.38 -6.08 -31.52
N ARG A 15 5.69 -5.59 -30.32
CA ARG A 15 5.29 -4.26 -29.83
C ARG A 15 6.28 -3.16 -30.23
N GLY A 16 7.24 -3.48 -31.10
CA GLY A 16 8.24 -2.57 -31.64
C GLY A 16 9.30 -2.15 -30.63
N TYR A 17 9.63 -2.99 -29.65
CA TYR A 17 10.79 -2.78 -28.78
C TYR A 17 12.05 -3.38 -29.40
N ASP A 18 13.18 -2.72 -29.20
CA ASP A 18 14.50 -3.27 -29.40
C ASP A 18 15.01 -3.86 -28.09
N VAL A 19 14.90 -5.18 -27.98
CA VAL A 19 15.13 -5.95 -26.74
C VAL A 19 16.58 -5.84 -26.26
N SER A 20 17.51 -5.48 -27.14
CA SER A 20 18.93 -5.32 -26.84
C SER A 20 19.26 -4.01 -26.12
N SER A 21 18.41 -2.99 -26.23
CA SER A 21 18.73 -1.65 -25.72
C SER A 21 17.58 -0.87 -25.12
N ASP A 22 16.32 -1.26 -25.36
CA ASP A 22 15.16 -0.63 -24.74
C ASP A 22 15.04 -1.04 -23.28
N LEU A 23 14.70 -0.04 -22.46
CA LEU A 23 14.38 -0.22 -21.06
C LEU A 23 12.87 -0.07 -20.87
N LEU A 24 12.28 -0.96 -20.08
CA LEU A 24 10.86 -0.99 -19.81
C LEU A 24 10.54 -0.47 -18.39
N GLY A 25 9.51 0.36 -18.28
CA GLY A 25 8.87 0.66 -17.00
C GLY A 25 8.15 -0.59 -16.45
N VAL A 26 8.80 -1.34 -15.56
CA VAL A 26 8.24 -2.60 -15.03
C VAL A 26 7.29 -2.41 -13.85
N ALA A 27 7.21 -1.20 -13.27
CA ALA A 27 6.43 -0.95 -12.07
C ALA A 27 5.88 0.48 -12.01
N GLY A 28 4.89 0.67 -11.14
CA GLY A 28 4.35 1.98 -10.77
C GLY A 28 3.79 2.76 -11.96
N ILE A 29 4.03 4.08 -11.94
CA ILE A 29 3.51 4.99 -12.96
C ILE A 29 4.14 4.76 -14.34
N GLU A 30 5.42 4.36 -14.41
CA GLU A 30 6.08 4.08 -15.70
C GLU A 30 5.36 2.95 -16.43
N SER A 31 5.04 1.86 -15.73
CA SER A 31 4.35 0.71 -16.32
C SER A 31 2.93 1.05 -16.77
N SER A 32 2.21 1.88 -16.02
CA SER A 32 0.81 2.22 -16.35
C SER A 32 0.68 3.20 -17.50
N VAL A 33 1.72 3.97 -17.81
CA VAL A 33 1.73 4.96 -18.91
C VAL A 33 2.83 4.68 -19.95
N GLU A 34 3.37 3.46 -19.99
CA GLU A 34 4.44 3.05 -20.91
C GLU A 34 4.05 3.34 -22.36
N ASP A 35 2.80 3.07 -22.77
CA ASP A 35 2.32 3.35 -24.13
C ASP A 35 2.34 4.85 -24.50
N GLN A 36 2.32 5.73 -23.49
CA GLN A 36 2.48 7.17 -23.71
C GLN A 36 3.95 7.58 -23.67
N LEU A 37 4.74 7.00 -22.76
CA LEU A 37 6.15 7.35 -22.59
C LEU A 37 7.05 6.78 -23.70
N LYS A 38 6.66 5.65 -24.28
CA LYS A 38 7.43 4.96 -25.30
C LYS A 38 7.45 5.76 -26.60
N GLY A 39 8.65 6.11 -27.03
CA GLY A 39 8.90 6.62 -28.38
C GLY A 39 9.06 5.51 -29.42
N VAL A 40 8.98 5.87 -30.69
CA VAL A 40 9.31 4.98 -31.80
C VAL A 40 10.74 5.27 -32.24
N LYS A 41 11.60 4.25 -32.20
CA LYS A 41 12.96 4.35 -32.74
C LYS A 41 12.90 4.50 -34.27
N GLY A 42 13.65 5.47 -34.76
CA GLY A 42 13.96 5.60 -36.17
C GLY A 42 15.19 4.77 -36.53
N GLY A 43 15.60 4.83 -37.78
CA GLY A 43 16.80 4.11 -38.23
C GLY A 43 17.22 4.57 -39.60
N THR A 44 18.54 4.58 -39.84
CA THR A 44 19.11 4.93 -41.14
C THR A 44 19.87 3.74 -41.68
N THR A 45 19.49 3.26 -42.87
CA THR A 45 20.26 2.27 -43.61
C THR A 45 21.26 2.98 -44.48
N VAL A 46 22.54 2.70 -44.27
CA VAL A 46 23.64 3.30 -45.04
C VAL A 46 24.45 2.24 -45.77
N LYS A 47 24.89 2.55 -46.98
CA LYS A 47 25.87 1.77 -47.73
C LYS A 47 27.27 2.17 -47.27
N VAL A 48 28.11 1.18 -46.97
CA VAL A 48 29.50 1.39 -46.56
C VAL A 48 30.46 0.74 -47.55
N ASN A 49 31.65 1.34 -47.73
CA ASN A 49 32.72 0.71 -48.51
C ASN A 49 33.54 -0.28 -47.67
N SER A 50 34.52 -0.95 -48.28
CA SER A 50 35.40 -1.93 -47.61
C SER A 50 36.24 -1.37 -46.46
N LYS A 51 36.27 -0.04 -46.27
CA LYS A 51 36.94 0.64 -45.14
C LYS A 51 35.95 1.12 -44.07
N GLY A 52 34.67 0.73 -44.15
CA GLY A 52 33.62 1.09 -43.20
C GLY A 52 33.13 2.54 -43.31
N ARG A 53 33.54 3.29 -44.34
CA ARG A 53 33.06 4.67 -44.55
C ARG A 53 31.71 4.64 -45.23
N VAL A 54 30.77 5.43 -44.69
CA VAL A 54 29.46 5.67 -45.28
C VAL A 54 29.62 6.33 -46.64
N THR A 55 29.04 5.71 -47.66
CA THR A 55 29.06 6.19 -49.04
C THR A 55 27.71 6.72 -49.49
N GLU A 56 26.62 6.20 -48.93
CA GLU A 56 25.26 6.53 -49.36
C GLU A 56 24.24 6.20 -48.26
N GLU A 57 23.20 7.02 -48.12
CA GLU A 57 22.04 6.72 -47.28
C GLU A 57 20.94 6.12 -48.16
N LEU A 58 20.55 4.87 -47.89
CA LEU A 58 19.61 4.10 -48.70
C LEU A 58 18.17 4.26 -48.22
N PHE A 59 17.98 4.41 -46.91
CA PHE A 59 16.66 4.52 -46.30
C PHE A 59 16.75 5.19 -44.94
N LYS A 60 15.72 5.96 -44.60
CA LYS A 60 15.57 6.59 -43.28
C LYS A 60 14.14 6.37 -42.79
N LEU A 61 14.06 5.80 -41.60
CA LEU A 61 12.86 5.73 -40.78
C LEU A 61 12.95 6.82 -39.73
N ASP A 62 11.97 7.73 -39.69
CA ASP A 62 11.94 8.80 -38.71
C ASP A 62 11.62 8.27 -37.30
N SER A 63 12.30 8.81 -36.30
CA SER A 63 12.02 8.53 -34.90
C SER A 63 10.98 9.52 -34.36
N TYR A 64 10.11 9.04 -33.48
CA TYR A 64 9.14 9.88 -32.78
C TYR A 64 9.37 9.76 -31.27
N PRO A 65 9.62 10.87 -30.56
CA PRO A 65 9.71 10.82 -29.10
C PRO A 65 8.36 10.43 -28.50
N GLY A 66 8.39 9.76 -27.34
CA GLY A 66 7.17 9.52 -26.57
C GLY A 66 6.55 10.82 -26.06
N ASN A 67 5.32 10.72 -25.57
CA ASN A 67 4.58 11.83 -25.01
C ASN A 67 5.07 12.18 -23.60
N ASN A 68 4.94 13.46 -23.24
CA ASN A 68 5.12 13.90 -21.85
C ASN A 68 3.84 13.64 -21.06
N VAL A 69 3.99 13.04 -19.87
CA VAL A 69 2.88 12.81 -18.94
C VAL A 69 2.95 13.84 -17.81
N HIS A 70 1.87 14.61 -17.65
CA HIS A 70 1.72 15.57 -16.56
C HIS A 70 0.92 14.95 -15.41
N LEU A 71 1.57 14.79 -14.26
CA LEU A 71 0.94 14.23 -13.07
C LEU A 71 0.14 15.28 -12.28
N THR A 72 -0.76 14.79 -11.44
CA THR A 72 -1.47 15.62 -10.47
C THR A 72 -0.66 15.90 -9.20
N ILE A 73 0.43 15.16 -9.01
CA ILE A 73 1.33 15.25 -7.85
C ILE A 73 1.97 16.64 -7.80
N ASN A 74 1.89 17.26 -6.63
CA ASN A 74 2.63 18.48 -6.31
C ASN A 74 3.96 18.10 -5.66
N LYS A 75 5.07 18.54 -6.26
CA LYS A 75 6.43 18.20 -5.80
C LYS A 75 6.69 18.60 -4.35
N ASP A 76 6.23 19.77 -3.92
CA ASP A 76 6.51 20.29 -2.59
C ASP A 76 5.69 19.54 -1.53
N VAL A 77 4.43 19.23 -1.83
CA VAL A 77 3.56 18.41 -0.96
C VAL A 77 4.10 16.97 -0.88
N GLN A 78 4.52 16.40 -2.01
CA GLN A 78 5.14 15.08 -2.06
C GLN A 78 6.38 15.02 -1.17
N TYR A 79 7.31 15.97 -1.34
CA TYR A 79 8.53 16.05 -0.53
C TYR A 79 8.20 16.19 0.96
N ALA A 80 7.28 17.09 1.32
CA ALA A 80 6.87 17.27 2.71
C ALA A 80 6.25 15.99 3.30
N ALA A 81 5.42 15.27 2.54
CA ALA A 81 4.81 14.01 2.97
C ALA A 81 5.86 12.90 3.17
N GLU A 82 6.86 12.80 2.29
CA GLU A 82 7.96 11.84 2.41
C GLU A 82 8.80 12.11 3.66
N GLN A 83 9.16 13.37 3.91
CA GLN A 83 9.91 13.75 5.11
C GLN A 83 9.10 13.49 6.37
N ALA A 84 7.83 13.90 6.41
CA ALA A 84 6.95 13.67 7.56
C ALA A 84 6.76 12.17 7.87
N MET A 85 6.69 11.33 6.85
CA MET A 85 6.66 9.88 7.02
C MET A 85 7.98 9.36 7.60
N LYS A 86 9.13 9.75 7.04
CA LYS A 86 10.46 9.37 7.56
C LYS A 86 10.65 9.77 9.03
N ASP A 87 10.35 11.01 9.35
CA ASP A 87 10.41 11.54 10.72
C ASP A 87 9.47 10.80 11.68
N THR A 88 8.27 10.46 11.20
CA THR A 88 7.30 9.70 11.99
C THR A 88 7.81 8.29 12.28
N MET A 89 8.34 7.60 11.26
CA MET A 89 8.87 6.24 11.43
C MET A 89 10.05 6.20 12.40
N GLU A 90 10.96 7.16 12.34
CA GLU A 90 12.06 7.26 13.31
C GLU A 90 11.56 7.61 14.72
N ARG A 91 10.60 8.53 14.84
CA ARG A 91 10.01 8.90 16.15
C ARG A 91 9.31 7.73 16.84
N ILE A 92 8.58 6.90 16.09
CA ILE A 92 7.81 5.78 16.68
C ILE A 92 8.67 4.54 16.88
N LYS A 93 9.87 4.44 16.32
CA LYS A 93 10.74 3.27 16.42
C LYS A 93 11.02 2.83 17.87
N GLY A 94 11.04 3.77 18.81
CA GLY A 94 11.21 3.49 20.24
C GLY A 94 9.96 2.95 20.95
N SER A 95 8.76 3.41 20.56
CA SER A 95 7.48 3.04 21.19
C SER A 95 6.71 1.93 20.45
N ALA A 96 6.93 1.81 19.15
CA ALA A 96 6.39 0.82 18.24
C ALA A 96 7.56 0.19 17.46
N PRO A 97 8.38 -0.64 18.12
CA PRO A 97 9.59 -1.19 17.51
C PRO A 97 9.29 -2.17 16.37
N ASN A 98 8.04 -2.62 16.22
CA ASN A 98 7.57 -3.42 15.10
C ASN A 98 7.06 -2.59 13.91
N ALA A 99 7.04 -1.26 13.98
CA ALA A 99 6.64 -0.42 12.86
C ALA A 99 7.70 -0.48 11.75
N THR A 100 7.44 -1.25 10.70
CA THR A 100 8.36 -1.45 9.57
C THR A 100 7.96 -0.68 8.31
N ARG A 101 6.69 -0.25 8.23
CA ARG A 101 6.07 0.28 7.01
C ARG A 101 5.02 1.34 7.30
N GLY A 102 4.71 2.15 6.29
CA GLY A 102 3.67 3.18 6.36
C GLY A 102 3.33 3.73 4.98
N SER A 103 2.23 4.46 4.89
CA SER A 103 1.85 5.18 3.67
C SER A 103 1.12 6.48 3.98
N VAL A 104 1.13 7.41 3.03
CA VAL A 104 0.37 8.67 3.08
C VAL A 104 -0.27 8.88 1.72
N VAL A 105 -1.52 9.33 1.72
CA VAL A 105 -2.21 9.79 0.53
C VAL A 105 -2.84 11.14 0.83
N ALA A 106 -2.55 12.13 -0.02
CA ALA A 106 -3.19 13.44 0.02
C ALA A 106 -3.96 13.66 -1.27
N ILE A 107 -5.25 13.99 -1.15
CA ILE A 107 -6.18 14.17 -2.27
C ILE A 107 -6.86 15.53 -2.15
N GLU A 108 -7.03 16.21 -3.27
CA GLU A 108 -7.89 17.37 -3.38
C GLU A 108 -9.37 16.92 -3.37
N VAL A 109 -10.11 17.28 -2.32
CA VAL A 109 -11.46 16.78 -2.05
C VAL A 109 -12.44 17.06 -3.20
N ASN A 110 -12.38 18.25 -3.81
CA ASN A 110 -13.36 18.66 -4.82
C ASN A 110 -13.15 17.99 -6.18
N THR A 111 -11.92 17.57 -6.50
CA THR A 111 -11.56 17.07 -7.84
C THR A 111 -11.17 15.59 -7.84
N GLY A 112 -10.85 15.03 -6.67
CA GLY A 112 -10.28 13.69 -6.55
C GLY A 112 -8.82 13.60 -6.99
N ARG A 113 -8.15 14.72 -7.33
CA ARG A 113 -6.75 14.71 -7.74
C ARG A 113 -5.85 14.27 -6.59
N VAL A 114 -5.02 13.26 -6.82
CA VAL A 114 -3.96 12.87 -5.88
C VAL A 114 -2.83 13.90 -5.98
N ILE A 115 -2.56 14.61 -4.89
CA ILE A 115 -1.50 15.65 -4.85
C ILE A 115 -0.21 15.14 -4.21
N ALA A 116 -0.28 14.09 -3.38
CA ALA A 116 0.88 13.34 -2.90
C ALA A 116 0.50 11.90 -2.57
N MET A 117 1.43 10.98 -2.81
CA MET A 117 1.30 9.57 -2.45
C MET A 117 2.66 9.02 -2.03
N VAL A 118 2.75 8.52 -0.81
CA VAL A 118 3.99 8.02 -0.21
C VAL A 118 3.80 6.58 0.24
N SER A 119 4.80 5.75 -0.02
CA SER A 119 4.94 4.41 0.53
C SER A 119 6.29 4.34 1.25
N TYR A 120 6.32 3.75 2.44
CA TYR A 120 7.53 3.58 3.23
C TYR A 120 7.73 2.09 3.61
N PRO A 121 8.96 1.55 3.47
CA PRO A 121 10.15 2.24 2.93
C PRO A 121 10.04 2.52 1.43
N ASP A 122 10.69 3.60 1.01
CA ASP A 122 10.87 3.96 -0.40
C ASP A 122 12.21 3.40 -0.94
N TYR A 123 12.56 3.78 -2.16
CA TYR A 123 13.87 3.54 -2.78
C TYR A 123 14.21 4.69 -3.74
N ASP A 124 15.49 4.89 -4.01
CA ASP A 124 15.93 5.85 -5.04
C ASP A 124 15.84 5.19 -6.44
N PRO A 125 14.95 5.64 -7.34
CA PRO A 125 14.82 5.08 -8.68
C PRO A 125 16.10 5.23 -9.51
N ASN A 126 16.95 6.22 -9.21
CA ASN A 126 18.20 6.42 -9.93
C ASN A 126 19.21 5.27 -9.73
N ILE A 127 19.06 4.47 -8.67
CA ILE A 127 19.88 3.27 -8.44
C ILE A 127 19.72 2.27 -9.59
N PHE A 128 18.51 2.17 -10.15
CA PHE A 128 18.17 1.21 -11.20
C PHE A 128 18.30 1.79 -12.61
N SER A 129 18.15 3.10 -12.75
CA SER A 129 18.17 3.77 -14.06
C SER A 129 19.58 4.19 -14.51
N ILE A 130 20.53 4.40 -13.58
CA ILE A 130 21.88 4.86 -13.91
C ILE A 130 22.87 3.68 -13.83
N PRO A 131 23.54 3.31 -14.95
CA PRO A 131 24.52 2.23 -14.96
C PRO A 131 25.60 2.38 -13.87
N GLY A 132 25.88 1.29 -13.16
CA GLY A 132 26.90 1.23 -12.10
C GLY A 132 26.46 1.70 -10.71
N ARG A 133 25.22 2.19 -10.53
CA ARG A 133 24.69 2.56 -9.20
C ARG A 133 24.13 1.38 -8.41
N LEU A 134 23.62 0.36 -9.07
CA LEU A 134 23.19 -0.89 -8.43
C LEU A 134 24.42 -1.72 -8.07
N THR A 135 24.85 -1.63 -6.81
CA THR A 135 25.94 -2.46 -6.27
C THR A 135 25.44 -3.88 -5.97
N GLU A 136 26.37 -4.82 -5.77
CA GLU A 136 26.02 -6.19 -5.38
C GLU A 136 25.24 -6.23 -4.05
N ASP A 137 25.63 -5.40 -3.08
CA ASP A 137 24.95 -5.31 -1.78
C ASP A 137 23.53 -4.76 -1.91
N LEU A 138 23.34 -3.70 -2.71
CA LEU A 138 22.00 -3.15 -2.99
C LEU A 138 21.14 -4.17 -3.75
N SER A 139 21.73 -4.90 -4.70
CA SER A 139 21.04 -5.97 -5.43
C SER A 139 20.56 -7.07 -4.48
N LYS A 140 21.42 -7.52 -3.55
CA LYS A 140 21.05 -8.48 -2.50
C LYS A 140 19.93 -7.94 -1.61
N GLN A 141 20.04 -6.69 -1.16
CA GLN A 141 19.04 -6.05 -0.31
C GLN A 141 17.66 -5.99 -0.97
N TYR A 142 17.58 -5.60 -2.25
CA TYR A 142 16.31 -5.40 -2.94
C TYR A 142 15.70 -6.68 -3.54
N PHE A 143 16.54 -7.61 -4.02
CA PHE A 143 16.08 -8.79 -4.78
C PHE A 143 16.32 -10.13 -4.08
N SER A 144 17.07 -10.17 -2.99
CA SER A 144 17.38 -11.40 -2.24
C SER A 144 17.32 -11.16 -0.74
N PRO A 145 16.16 -10.75 -0.20
CA PRO A 145 16.02 -10.41 1.20
C PRO A 145 16.34 -11.59 2.12
N ASP A 146 17.15 -11.36 3.15
CA ASP A 146 17.47 -12.35 4.17
C ASP A 146 16.37 -12.38 5.24
N ILE A 147 15.31 -13.14 4.93
CA ILE A 147 14.16 -13.32 5.81
C ILE A 147 14.54 -14.06 7.10
N ASP A 148 15.56 -14.91 7.08
CA ASP A 148 15.98 -15.66 8.27
C ASP A 148 16.65 -14.76 9.31
N SER A 149 17.59 -13.91 8.87
CA SER A 149 18.17 -12.89 9.74
C SER A 149 17.12 -11.91 10.25
N PHE A 150 16.23 -11.46 9.36
CA PHE A 150 15.13 -10.55 9.74
C PHE A 150 14.20 -11.17 10.78
N ALA A 151 13.78 -12.43 10.60
CA ALA A 151 12.87 -13.11 11.53
C ALA A 151 13.46 -13.21 12.93
N LYS A 152 14.76 -13.55 13.05
CA LYS A 152 15.46 -13.60 14.34
C LYS A 152 15.53 -12.22 15.01
N GLU A 153 15.83 -11.18 14.24
CA GLU A 153 15.85 -9.81 14.75
C GLU A 153 14.44 -9.36 15.18
N TYR A 154 13.43 -9.66 14.38
CA TYR A 154 12.03 -9.34 14.65
C TYR A 154 11.57 -9.96 15.97
N MET A 155 11.83 -11.26 16.19
CA MET A 155 11.51 -11.92 17.46
C MET A 155 12.20 -11.29 18.65
N LYS A 156 13.51 -10.99 18.52
CA LYS A 156 14.29 -10.35 19.57
C LYS A 156 13.73 -8.96 19.92
N ARG A 157 13.34 -8.19 18.91
CA ARG A 157 12.88 -6.80 19.06
C ARG A 157 11.45 -6.70 19.58
N THR A 158 10.58 -7.63 19.18
CA THR A 158 9.17 -7.65 19.58
C THR A 158 8.93 -8.39 20.89
N GLY A 159 9.88 -9.21 21.34
CA GLY A 159 9.70 -10.11 22.48
C GLY A 159 8.70 -11.23 22.19
N ALA A 160 8.43 -11.52 20.90
CA ALA A 160 7.54 -12.60 20.51
C ALA A 160 8.06 -13.94 21.05
N THR A 161 7.23 -14.63 21.84
CA THR A 161 7.55 -15.92 22.46
C THR A 161 7.10 -17.12 21.63
N GLY A 162 6.44 -16.88 20.49
CA GLY A 162 5.97 -17.92 19.58
C GLY A 162 7.10 -18.60 18.81
N ASN A 163 6.77 -19.68 18.10
CA ASN A 163 7.74 -20.36 17.25
C ASN A 163 8.06 -19.52 16.00
N ILE A 164 9.34 -19.35 15.68
CA ILE A 164 9.78 -18.65 14.46
C ILE A 164 9.19 -19.28 13.19
N ASP A 165 8.97 -20.59 13.18
CA ASP A 165 8.41 -21.31 12.04
C ASP A 165 6.89 -21.06 11.86
N GLU A 166 6.19 -20.60 12.90
CA GLU A 166 4.78 -20.21 12.78
C GLU A 166 4.65 -18.81 12.15
N LEU A 167 5.50 -17.87 12.57
CA LEU A 167 5.47 -16.49 12.06
C LEU A 167 6.17 -16.35 10.70
N PHE A 168 7.28 -17.08 10.51
CA PHE A 168 8.12 -17.08 9.33
C PHE A 168 8.35 -18.51 8.84
N PRO A 169 7.30 -19.17 8.30
CA PRO A 169 7.39 -20.55 7.87
C PRO A 169 8.44 -20.77 6.79
N ILE A 170 8.97 -21.98 6.74
CA ILE A 170 9.87 -22.42 5.67
C ILE A 170 9.03 -22.82 4.47
N ASP A 171 9.36 -22.27 3.31
CA ASP A 171 8.80 -22.70 2.05
C ASP A 171 9.40 -24.06 1.64
N GLU A 172 8.54 -25.07 1.49
CA GLU A 172 8.97 -26.46 1.24
C GLU A 172 9.68 -26.65 -0.11
N ASN A 173 9.40 -25.81 -1.10
CA ASN A 173 9.99 -25.91 -2.43
C ASN A 173 11.39 -25.29 -2.50
N THR A 174 11.60 -24.21 -1.74
CA THR A 174 12.84 -23.43 -1.77
C THR A 174 13.74 -23.65 -0.56
N GLY A 175 13.21 -24.22 0.52
CA GLY A 175 13.90 -24.37 1.80
C GLY A 175 14.19 -23.05 2.53
N LYS A 176 13.66 -21.93 2.03
CA LYS A 176 13.88 -20.59 2.59
C LYS A 176 12.69 -20.12 3.41
N ARG A 177 12.94 -19.30 4.43
CA ARG A 177 11.86 -18.65 5.19
C ARG A 177 11.11 -17.66 4.33
N LYS A 178 9.79 -17.61 4.51
CA LYS A 178 8.90 -16.59 3.95
C LYS A 178 8.29 -15.74 5.07
N ASP A 179 7.95 -14.51 4.73
CA ASP A 179 7.25 -13.58 5.62
C ASP A 179 5.74 -13.88 5.61
N GLY A 180 5.30 -14.79 6.49
CA GLY A 180 3.92 -15.26 6.54
C GLY A 180 2.93 -14.24 7.12
N ILE A 181 3.43 -13.32 7.93
CA ILE A 181 2.65 -12.28 8.63
C ILE A 181 2.75 -10.90 7.95
N ASP A 182 3.43 -10.83 6.81
CA ASP A 182 3.59 -9.61 6.00
C ASP A 182 4.17 -8.43 6.80
N VAL A 183 5.22 -8.67 7.61
CA VAL A 183 5.88 -7.61 8.40
C VAL A 183 7.25 -7.19 7.83
N TYR A 184 7.78 -7.94 6.87
CA TYR A 184 8.99 -7.58 6.15
C TYR A 184 8.74 -6.32 5.32
N PRO A 185 9.58 -5.28 5.46
CA PRO A 185 9.41 -4.04 4.71
C PRO A 185 9.81 -4.23 3.24
N LYS A 186 8.91 -3.91 2.30
CA LYS A 186 9.07 -4.13 0.86
C LYS A 186 9.13 -2.80 0.11
N SER A 187 10.32 -2.36 -0.28
CA SER A 187 10.49 -1.06 -0.95
C SER A 187 9.78 -0.94 -2.30
N PHE A 188 9.61 -2.04 -3.05
CA PHE A 188 8.89 -2.03 -4.34
C PHE A 188 7.37 -2.13 -4.20
N PHE A 189 6.86 -2.33 -2.99
CA PHE A 189 5.44 -2.49 -2.74
C PHE A 189 4.82 -1.14 -2.36
N ASN A 190 3.75 -0.76 -3.05
CA ASN A 190 3.03 0.48 -2.72
C ASN A 190 1.98 0.21 -1.64
N TYR A 191 2.34 0.46 -0.38
CA TYR A 191 1.45 0.27 0.78
C TYR A 191 0.21 1.19 0.77
N ALA A 192 0.18 2.25 -0.04
CA ALA A 192 -0.99 3.11 -0.18
C ALA A 192 -2.12 2.46 -0.99
N THR A 193 -1.79 1.57 -1.92
CA THR A 193 -2.77 1.01 -2.89
C THR A 193 -2.86 -0.51 -2.85
N GLN A 194 -1.77 -1.19 -2.45
CA GLN A 194 -1.67 -2.64 -2.43
C GLN A 194 -1.72 -3.19 -0.99
N GLY A 195 -1.48 -2.33 0.01
CA GLY A 195 -1.50 -2.73 1.42
C GLY A 195 -2.90 -3.10 1.87
N SER A 196 -3.04 -4.30 2.46
CA SER A 196 -4.24 -4.68 3.19
C SER A 196 -3.99 -4.43 4.67
N LEU A 197 -4.60 -3.37 5.21
CA LEU A 197 -4.50 -3.00 6.62
C LEU A 197 -5.92 -2.88 7.18
N PRO A 198 -6.19 -3.41 8.39
CA PRO A 198 -7.47 -3.20 9.03
C PRO A 198 -7.65 -1.69 9.27
N PRO A 199 -8.77 -1.08 8.82
CA PRO A 199 -8.95 0.37 8.88
C PRO A 199 -9.13 0.87 10.32
N GLY A 200 -9.64 0.01 11.21
CA GLY A 200 -9.95 0.38 12.59
C GLY A 200 -10.94 1.54 12.66
N SER A 201 -10.73 2.46 13.61
CA SER A 201 -11.69 3.55 13.88
C SER A 201 -11.88 4.55 12.73
N VAL A 202 -11.00 4.57 11.71
CA VAL A 202 -11.20 5.44 10.54
C VAL A 202 -12.40 5.02 9.68
N PHE A 203 -12.94 3.81 9.90
CA PHE A 203 -14.15 3.32 9.22
C PHE A 203 -15.46 3.82 9.86
N LYS A 204 -15.42 4.26 11.12
CA LYS A 204 -16.59 4.72 11.89
C LYS A 204 -17.42 5.80 11.19
N PRO A 205 -16.86 6.81 10.50
CA PRO A 205 -17.66 7.78 9.75
C PRO A 205 -18.56 7.14 8.69
N LEU A 206 -18.11 6.06 8.03
CA LEU A 206 -18.94 5.34 7.06
C LEU A 206 -20.06 4.57 7.76
N THR A 207 -19.75 3.89 8.87
CA THR A 207 -20.76 3.22 9.71
C THR A 207 -21.81 4.20 10.23
N ALA A 208 -21.40 5.42 10.61
CA ALA A 208 -22.29 6.49 11.03
C ALA A 208 -23.27 6.90 9.92
N VAL A 209 -22.76 7.07 8.69
CA VAL A 209 -23.60 7.39 7.52
C VAL A 209 -24.62 6.27 7.27
N ALA A 210 -24.21 5.00 7.31
CA ALA A 210 -25.11 3.87 7.18
C ALA A 210 -26.21 3.88 8.26
N GLY A 211 -25.83 4.10 9.53
CA GLY A 211 -26.77 4.19 10.64
C GLY A 211 -27.80 5.31 10.48
N LEU A 212 -27.39 6.48 9.97
CA LEU A 212 -28.28 7.59 9.68
C LEU A 212 -29.21 7.31 8.49
N MET A 213 -28.69 6.67 7.42
CA MET A 213 -29.47 6.34 6.22
C MET A 213 -30.56 5.31 6.50
N GLU A 214 -30.25 4.30 7.31
CA GLU A 214 -31.20 3.28 7.74
C GLU A 214 -32.13 3.77 8.86
N GLY A 215 -31.83 4.94 9.45
CA GLY A 215 -32.65 5.56 10.49
C GLY A 215 -32.56 4.87 11.86
N VAL A 216 -31.55 4.02 12.10
CA VAL A 216 -31.34 3.36 13.41
C VAL A 216 -30.80 4.28 14.49
N VAL A 217 -30.23 5.41 14.07
CA VAL A 217 -29.71 6.48 14.93
C VAL A 217 -30.04 7.84 14.32
N THR A 218 -30.07 8.86 15.17
CA THR A 218 -30.13 10.27 14.73
C THR A 218 -28.89 11.03 15.18
N THR A 219 -28.66 12.23 14.65
CA THR A 219 -27.48 13.03 14.99
C THR A 219 -27.46 13.54 16.44
N GLY A 220 -28.62 13.65 17.08
CA GLY A 220 -28.78 14.20 18.43
C GLY A 220 -29.22 13.19 19.48
N GLU A 221 -29.52 11.94 19.12
CA GLU A 221 -29.87 10.89 20.09
C GLU A 221 -28.62 10.50 20.90
N PRO A 222 -28.62 10.70 22.23
CA PRO A 222 -27.51 10.29 23.06
C PRO A 222 -27.63 8.82 23.45
N MET A 223 -26.53 8.09 23.39
CA MET A 223 -26.35 6.78 24.02
C MET A 223 -25.59 6.97 25.34
N ASN A 224 -26.12 6.44 26.44
CA ASN A 224 -25.54 6.67 27.76
C ASN A 224 -24.53 5.58 28.13
N ASP A 225 -23.26 5.81 27.81
CA ASP A 225 -22.15 4.94 28.20
C ASP A 225 -21.74 5.23 29.65
N THR A 226 -22.21 4.41 30.60
CA THR A 226 -21.95 4.61 32.04
C THR A 226 -20.79 3.77 32.57
N SER A 227 -20.37 2.73 31.86
CA SER A 227 -19.43 1.72 32.35
C SER A 227 -18.21 1.50 31.45
N GLY A 228 -18.20 2.09 30.24
CA GLY A 228 -17.21 1.78 29.21
C GLY A 228 -17.33 0.36 28.66
N THR A 229 -18.38 -0.36 29.02
CA THR A 229 -18.63 -1.76 28.66
C THR A 229 -19.99 -1.87 27.98
N TRP A 230 -20.01 -2.45 26.79
CA TRP A 230 -21.20 -2.71 25.99
C TRP A 230 -21.52 -4.21 26.00
N SER A 231 -22.77 -4.53 26.27
CA SER A 231 -23.28 -5.91 26.25
C SER A 231 -24.78 -5.89 25.93
N LYS A 232 -25.29 -7.00 25.38
CA LYS A 232 -26.71 -7.23 25.14
C LYS A 232 -27.09 -8.62 25.62
N ASP A 233 -28.32 -8.78 26.11
CA ASP A 233 -28.78 -10.06 26.67
C ASP A 233 -28.82 -11.19 25.64
N ASP A 234 -28.97 -10.83 24.35
CA ASP A 234 -29.03 -11.75 23.21
C ASP A 234 -27.66 -12.04 22.58
N LEU A 235 -26.58 -11.50 23.14
CA LEU A 235 -25.22 -11.71 22.66
C LEU A 235 -24.31 -12.22 23.79
N PRO A 236 -23.50 -13.27 23.54
CA PRO A 236 -22.60 -13.80 24.56
C PRO A 236 -21.38 -12.89 24.82
N GLU A 237 -21.14 -11.92 23.95
CA GLU A 237 -19.93 -11.10 23.95
C GLU A 237 -20.10 -9.80 24.73
N VAL A 238 -19.08 -9.49 25.52
CA VAL A 238 -18.95 -8.21 26.21
C VAL A 238 -17.84 -7.41 25.53
N ARG A 239 -18.22 -6.29 24.92
CA ARG A 239 -17.28 -5.39 24.23
C ARG A 239 -16.96 -4.18 25.10
N ARG A 240 -15.82 -3.54 24.88
CA ARG A 240 -15.36 -2.42 25.72
C ARG A 240 -14.89 -1.25 24.90
N ASN A 241 -15.04 -0.07 25.49
CA ASN A 241 -14.43 1.14 25.00
C ASN A 241 -12.91 1.08 25.13
N PHE A 242 -12.21 2.01 24.48
CA PHE A 242 -10.76 2.13 24.65
C PHE A 242 -10.44 2.31 26.15
N GLN A 243 -9.57 1.45 26.67
CA GLN A 243 -9.22 1.35 28.10
C GLN A 243 -10.40 1.09 29.06
N GLY A 244 -11.58 0.72 28.56
CA GLY A 244 -12.79 0.49 29.37
C GLY A 244 -13.34 1.76 30.04
N VAL A 245 -13.01 2.95 29.52
CA VAL A 245 -13.45 4.23 30.10
C VAL A 245 -14.81 4.63 29.54
N ALA A 246 -15.74 4.99 30.42
CA ALA A 246 -17.06 5.48 30.06
C ALA A 246 -17.00 6.88 29.43
N ASN A 247 -17.76 7.12 28.37
CA ASN A 247 -17.90 8.44 27.75
C ASN A 247 -19.13 9.25 28.24
N GLY A 248 -20.00 8.66 29.07
CA GLY A 248 -21.28 9.24 29.48
C GLY A 248 -22.27 9.35 28.31
N ALA A 249 -23.26 10.23 28.45
CA ALA A 249 -24.20 10.56 27.37
C ALA A 249 -23.44 11.04 26.12
N THR A 250 -23.56 10.28 25.04
CA THR A 250 -22.76 10.45 23.82
C THR A 250 -23.67 10.40 22.60
N ASP A 251 -23.84 11.54 21.93
CA ASP A 251 -24.50 11.63 20.62
C ASP A 251 -23.51 11.27 19.49
N LEU A 252 -24.00 11.21 18.23
CA LEU A 252 -23.16 10.82 17.10
C LEU A 252 -21.95 11.74 16.90
N ARG A 253 -22.12 13.04 17.14
CA ARG A 253 -21.05 14.03 17.01
C ARG A 253 -19.95 13.78 18.04
N LYS A 254 -20.33 13.60 19.30
CA LYS A 254 -19.40 13.28 20.38
C LYS A 254 -18.78 11.91 20.18
N ALA A 255 -19.53 10.93 19.67
CA ALA A 255 -19.02 9.59 19.38
C ALA A 255 -17.86 9.61 18.40
N LEU A 256 -17.96 10.40 17.32
CA LEU A 256 -16.87 10.62 16.37
C LEU A 256 -15.71 11.40 16.98
N GLN A 257 -15.98 12.40 17.82
CA GLN A 257 -14.95 13.21 18.48
C GLN A 257 -14.08 12.39 19.44
N VAL A 258 -14.69 11.52 20.25
CA VAL A 258 -13.99 10.70 21.25
C VAL A 258 -13.71 9.28 20.77
N SER A 259 -14.04 8.97 19.51
CA SER A 259 -13.94 7.65 18.91
C SER A 259 -14.59 6.55 19.77
N SER A 260 -15.78 6.81 20.33
CA SER A 260 -16.45 5.91 21.28
C SER A 260 -16.76 4.54 20.66
N ASN A 261 -16.07 3.47 21.08
CA ASN A 261 -16.42 2.13 20.56
C ASN A 261 -17.82 1.72 21.01
N TYR A 262 -18.21 2.07 22.24
CA TYR A 262 -19.54 1.77 22.79
C TYR A 262 -20.66 2.22 21.84
N TYR A 263 -20.60 3.48 21.38
CA TYR A 263 -21.60 4.03 20.47
C TYR A 263 -21.67 3.23 19.16
N PHE A 264 -20.51 2.86 18.60
CA PHE A 264 -20.47 2.14 17.33
C PHE A 264 -20.83 0.65 17.44
N TYR A 265 -20.61 0.01 18.60
CA TYR A 265 -21.17 -1.33 18.86
C TYR A 265 -22.70 -1.29 18.93
N GLU A 266 -23.26 -0.32 19.64
CA GLU A 266 -24.72 -0.13 19.70
C GLU A 266 -25.30 0.16 18.32
N LEU A 267 -24.67 1.04 17.55
CA LEU A 267 -25.08 1.36 16.18
C LEU A 267 -25.06 0.09 15.29
N GLY A 268 -23.96 -0.67 15.31
CA GLY A 268 -23.84 -1.93 14.56
C GLY A 268 -24.92 -2.94 14.95
N TYR A 269 -25.19 -3.09 16.25
CA TYR A 269 -26.26 -3.93 16.76
C TYR A 269 -27.64 -3.50 16.25
N ARG A 270 -27.96 -2.19 16.29
CA ARG A 270 -29.23 -1.70 15.77
C ARG A 270 -29.38 -1.93 14.26
N LEU A 271 -28.32 -1.71 13.48
CA LEU A 271 -28.30 -2.04 12.04
C LEU A 271 -28.59 -3.53 11.80
N TYR A 272 -27.95 -4.40 12.58
CA TYR A 272 -28.15 -5.84 12.50
C TYR A 272 -29.61 -6.24 12.82
N LYS A 273 -30.18 -5.69 13.90
CA LYS A 273 -31.56 -5.99 14.31
C LYS A 273 -32.60 -5.48 13.30
N GLN A 274 -32.39 -4.30 12.72
CA GLN A 274 -33.33 -3.75 11.74
C GLN A 274 -33.39 -4.57 10.45
N ASN A 275 -32.26 -5.16 10.04
CA ASN A 275 -32.18 -5.98 8.83
C ASN A 275 -32.60 -7.46 9.04
N GLY A 276 -33.31 -7.75 10.14
CA GLY A 276 -33.87 -9.09 10.38
C GLY A 276 -32.84 -10.13 10.85
N GLY A 277 -31.71 -9.70 11.42
CA GLY A 277 -30.70 -10.60 11.97
C GLY A 277 -31.27 -11.54 13.05
N ASP A 278 -31.19 -12.85 12.77
CA ASP A 278 -31.62 -13.92 13.69
C ASP A 278 -30.43 -14.40 14.55
N ILE A 279 -30.32 -13.76 15.71
CA ILE A 279 -29.42 -14.03 16.84
C ILE A 279 -29.50 -15.48 17.38
N ASN A 280 -30.57 -16.23 17.09
CA ASN A 280 -30.73 -17.59 17.62
C ASN A 280 -29.74 -18.61 17.03
N ASN A 281 -29.02 -18.26 15.96
CA ASN A 281 -28.08 -19.16 15.29
C ASN A 281 -26.59 -18.83 15.53
N GLY A 282 -26.29 -17.98 16.52
CA GLY A 282 -24.91 -17.77 16.99
C GLY A 282 -23.97 -17.06 16.01
N ASN A 283 -24.49 -16.45 14.94
CA ASN A 283 -23.69 -15.79 13.92
C ASN A 283 -23.46 -14.31 14.29
N VAL A 284 -22.43 -14.07 15.12
CA VAL A 284 -22.09 -12.74 15.69
C VAL A 284 -21.11 -11.94 14.82
N GLU A 285 -20.66 -12.52 13.70
CA GLU A 285 -19.64 -11.93 12.80
C GLU A 285 -20.06 -10.58 12.19
N ALA A 286 -21.33 -10.17 12.28
CA ALA A 286 -21.82 -8.90 11.75
C ALA A 286 -21.47 -7.67 12.62
N LEU A 287 -20.84 -7.84 13.78
CA LEU A 287 -20.54 -6.77 14.75
C LEU A 287 -19.04 -6.45 14.89
N ASP A 288 -18.18 -7.09 14.10
CA ASP A 288 -16.72 -6.87 14.06
C ASP A 288 -16.28 -5.89 12.98
#